data_AF-A0AAW9ECY1-F1
#
_entry.id   AF-A0AAW9ECY1-F1
#
_cell.length_a   1.000
_cell.length_b   1.000
_cell.length_c   1.000
_cell.angle_alpha   90.00
_cell.angle_beta   90.00
_cell.angle_gamma   90.00
#
_symmetry.space_group_name_H-M   'P 1'
#
loop_
_entity.id
_entity.type
_entity.pdbx_description
1 polymer ?
#
loop_
_entity_poly.entity_id
_entity_poly.type
_entity_poly.pdbx_seq_one_letter_code
_entity_poly.pdbx_strand_id
1 'polypeptide(L)'
;AYSGLPDADITPRDAYNAIVSDNVEMVAIENLAGRIAANSVIPYPPGIPMLLSGENFGDANSPQIGYLRSLQSWDHHFPGFEHET
;
A
#
# COMPACT_ATOMS: atom_id res chain seq x y z
N ALA A 1 10.72 -3.65 1.74
CA ALA A 1 9.85 -2.48 1.54
C ALA A 1 10.59 -1.14 1.56
N TYR A 2 11.44 -0.84 2.56
CA TYR A 2 11.91 0.54 2.80
C TYR A 2 13.29 0.92 2.21
N SER A 3 13.92 0.06 1.42
CA SER A 3 15.27 0.31 0.88
C SER A 3 15.31 1.28 -0.30
N GLY A 4 14.19 1.48 -0.99
CA GLY A 4 14.01 2.42 -2.09
C GLY A 4 12.62 3.03 -2.00
N LEU A 5 12.51 4.29 -2.43
CA LEU A 5 11.21 4.98 -2.46
C LEU A 5 10.35 4.44 -3.61
N PRO A 6 9.03 4.30 -3.41
CA PRO A 6 8.09 4.08 -4.50
C PRO A 6 8.13 5.22 -5.53
N ASP A 7 7.75 4.92 -6.77
CA ASP A 7 7.64 5.94 -7.81
C ASP A 7 6.36 6.78 -7.61
N ALA A 8 6.51 8.10 -7.61
CA ALA A 8 5.39 9.04 -7.51
C ALA A 8 4.84 9.36 -8.91
N ASP A 9 3.81 8.62 -9.34
CA ASP A 9 3.17 8.79 -10.65
C ASP A 9 2.32 10.08 -10.73
N ILE A 10 1.67 10.44 -9.63
CA ILE A 10 0.85 11.65 -9.49
C ILE A 10 1.08 12.33 -8.15
N THR A 11 0.67 13.60 -8.04
CA THR A 11 0.80 14.31 -6.76
C THR A 11 -0.19 13.76 -5.73
N PRO A 12 0.09 13.85 -4.42
CA PRO A 12 -0.87 13.47 -3.38
C PRO A 12 -2.20 14.22 -3.48
N ARG A 13 -2.19 15.46 -4.00
CA ARG A 13 -3.39 16.25 -4.26
C ARG A 13 -4.23 15.63 -5.38
N ASP A 14 -3.60 15.16 -6.45
CA ASP A 14 -4.32 14.53 -7.56
C ASP A 14 -4.89 13.16 -7.16
N ALA A 15 -4.15 12.39 -6.36
CA ALA A 15 -4.65 11.15 -5.76
C ALA A 15 -5.87 11.42 -4.85
N TYR A 16 -5.85 12.50 -4.05
CA TYR A 16 -7.01 12.91 -3.27
C TYR A 16 -8.19 13.34 -4.16
N ASN A 17 -7.94 14.05 -5.25
CA ASN A 17 -8.98 14.43 -6.21
C ASN A 17 -9.64 13.20 -6.87
N ALA A 18 -8.89 12.10 -7.08
CA ALA A 18 -9.45 10.84 -7.56
C ALA A 18 -10.49 10.27 -6.57
N ILE A 19 -10.26 10.39 -5.26
CA ILE A 19 -11.23 10.01 -4.23
C ILE A 19 -12.49 10.91 -4.31
N VAL A 20 -12.30 12.22 -4.42
CA VAL A 20 -13.42 13.19 -4.48
C VAL A 20 -14.29 12.99 -5.73
N SER A 21 -13.69 12.54 -6.83
CA SER A 21 -14.37 12.26 -8.09
C SER A 21 -14.92 10.84 -8.20
N ASP A 22 -14.91 10.06 -7.11
CA ASP A 22 -15.34 8.66 -7.07
C ASP A 22 -14.61 7.77 -8.10
N ASN A 23 -13.37 8.14 -8.44
CA ASN A 23 -12.50 7.42 -9.37
C ASN A 23 -11.48 6.55 -8.62
N VAL A 24 -11.96 5.80 -7.64
CA VAL A 24 -11.16 4.89 -6.81
C VAL A 24 -11.90 3.58 -6.61
N GLU A 25 -11.17 2.51 -6.33
CA GLU A 25 -11.74 1.20 -6.04
C GLU A 25 -10.95 0.51 -4.93
N MET A 26 -11.60 -0.41 -4.22
CA MET A 26 -10.94 -1.30 -3.27
C MET A 26 -10.26 -2.42 -4.04
N VAL A 27 -8.95 -2.58 -3.84
CA VAL A 27 -8.13 -3.55 -4.57
C VAL A 27 -7.58 -4.58 -3.60
N ALA A 28 -7.80 -5.86 -3.88
CA ALA A 28 -7.19 -6.95 -3.13
C ALA A 28 -5.67 -6.95 -3.27
N ILE A 29 -4.94 -7.40 -2.25
CA ILE A 29 -3.46 -7.40 -2.22
C ILE A 29 -2.80 -8.08 -3.43
N GLU A 30 -3.48 -9.10 -4.00
CA GLU A 30 -3.02 -9.84 -5.18
C GLU A 30 -2.99 -8.97 -6.45
N ASN A 31 -3.79 -7.90 -6.49
CA ASN A 31 -4.03 -7.05 -7.66
C ASN A 31 -3.42 -5.65 -7.52
N LEU A 32 -2.55 -5.42 -6.52
CA LEU A 32 -1.95 -4.11 -6.28
C LEU A 32 -0.83 -3.75 -7.27
N ALA A 33 -0.23 -4.72 -7.97
CA ALA A 33 0.85 -4.44 -8.91
C ALA A 33 0.40 -3.46 -10.01
N GLY A 34 1.19 -2.43 -10.25
CA GLY A 34 0.96 -1.35 -11.21
C GLY A 34 -0.10 -0.34 -10.81
N ARG A 35 -0.67 -0.44 -9.60
CA ARG A 35 -1.71 0.45 -9.10
C ARG A 35 -1.12 1.66 -8.38
N ILE A 36 -1.82 2.78 -8.45
CA ILE A 36 -1.50 4.00 -7.70
C ILE A 36 -2.30 3.99 -6.39
N ALA A 37 -1.63 4.24 -5.27
CA ALA A 37 -2.26 4.34 -3.97
C ALA A 37 -3.11 5.62 -3.87
N ALA A 38 -4.41 5.45 -3.60
CA ALA A 38 -5.30 6.60 -3.36
C ALA A 38 -5.05 7.22 -1.98
N ASN A 39 -4.75 6.40 -0.97
CA ASN A 39 -4.41 6.78 0.39
C ASN A 39 -2.98 6.35 0.75
N SER A 40 -2.42 6.95 1.80
CA SER A 40 -1.14 6.50 2.36
C SER A 40 -1.30 5.15 3.05
N VAL A 41 -0.30 4.29 2.90
CA VAL A 41 -0.25 2.95 3.53
C VAL A 41 0.84 2.96 4.60
N ILE A 42 0.45 2.70 5.85
CA ILE A 42 1.32 2.84 7.02
C ILE A 42 1.27 1.54 7.85
N PRO A 43 2.05 0.52 7.48
CA PRO A 43 2.04 -0.74 8.21
C PRO A 43 2.76 -0.62 9.56
N TYR A 44 2.26 -1.34 10.56
CA TYR A 44 2.92 -1.51 11.85
C TYR A 44 3.39 -2.95 12.07
N PRO A 45 4.64 -3.16 12.52
CA PRO A 45 5.75 -2.20 12.54
C PRO A 45 6.23 -1.85 11.11
N PRO A 46 7.00 -0.77 10.87
CA PRO A 46 7.57 0.20 11.81
C PRO A 46 6.68 1.42 12.13
N GLY A 47 5.52 1.60 11.50
CA GLY A 47 4.65 2.75 11.76
C GLY A 47 5.04 4.06 11.06
N ILE A 48 5.83 3.96 9.99
CA ILE A 48 6.12 5.07 9.07
C ILE A 48 5.49 4.78 7.71
N PRO A 49 5.12 5.83 6.93
CA PRO A 49 4.53 5.65 5.62
C PRO A 49 5.41 4.76 4.73
N MET A 50 4.82 3.67 4.26
CA MET A 50 5.44 2.80 3.25
C MET A 50 5.14 3.33 1.85
N LEU A 51 3.89 3.78 1.63
CA LEU A 51 3.47 4.54 0.46
C LEU A 51 2.72 5.81 0.90
N LEU A 52 2.88 6.89 0.16
CA LEU A 52 2.03 8.07 0.18
C LEU A 52 0.99 8.03 -0.95
N SER A 53 -0.10 8.79 -0.79
CA SER A 53 -1.07 8.99 -1.87
C SER A 53 -0.38 9.46 -3.17
N GLY A 54 -0.69 8.81 -4.28
CA GLY A 54 -0.12 9.11 -5.59
C GLY A 54 1.13 8.31 -5.95
N GLU A 55 1.67 7.51 -5.02
CA GLU A 55 2.76 6.58 -5.29
C GLU A 55 2.27 5.25 -5.87
N ASN A 56 3.08 4.63 -6.74
CA ASN A 56 2.79 3.36 -7.38
C ASN A 56 3.29 2.18 -6.51
N PHE A 57 2.51 1.11 -6.46
CA PHE A 57 2.91 -0.13 -5.80
C PHE A 57 4.04 -0.87 -6.53
N GLY A 58 4.44 -0.46 -7.73
CA GLY A 58 5.50 -1.11 -8.52
C GLY A 58 5.00 -2.35 -9.26
N ASP A 59 5.91 -3.23 -9.68
CA ASP A 59 5.57 -4.44 -10.43
C ASP A 59 5.17 -5.63 -9.53
N ALA A 60 4.98 -6.81 -10.14
CA ALA A 60 4.63 -8.04 -9.42
C ALA A 60 5.69 -8.50 -8.39
N ASN A 61 6.93 -8.00 -8.48
CA ASN A 61 8.02 -8.27 -7.55
C ASN A 61 8.20 -7.15 -6.52
N SER A 62 7.22 -6.24 -6.42
CA SER A 62 7.24 -5.11 -5.48
C SER A 62 7.57 -5.55 -4.05
N PRO A 63 8.64 -4.99 -3.44
CA PRO A 63 8.98 -5.29 -2.06
C PRO A 63 7.99 -4.68 -1.06
N GLN A 64 7.15 -3.72 -1.46
CA GLN A 64 6.07 -3.18 -0.65
C GLN A 64 4.87 -4.15 -0.61
N ILE A 65 4.48 -4.70 -1.77
CA ILE A 65 3.45 -5.75 -1.84
C ILE A 65 3.91 -7.00 -1.08
N GLY A 66 5.15 -7.43 -1.26
CA GLY A 66 5.72 -8.57 -0.53
C GLY A 66 5.69 -8.38 0.98
N TYR A 67 5.89 -7.16 1.47
CA TYR A 67 5.80 -6.85 2.90
C TYR A 67 4.38 -6.96 3.44
N LEU A 68 3.40 -6.36 2.76
CA LEU A 68 1.98 -6.49 3.15
C LEU A 68 1.51 -7.94 3.16
N ARG A 69 1.96 -8.76 2.20
CA ARG A 69 1.64 -10.20 2.16
C ARG A 69 2.19 -10.94 3.38
N SER A 70 3.38 -10.57 3.84
CA SER A 70 3.98 -11.17 5.03
C SER A 70 3.21 -10.83 6.31
N LEU A 71 2.75 -9.59 6.45
CA LEU A 71 1.91 -9.16 7.58
C LEU A 71 0.58 -9.90 7.57
N GLN A 72 -0.12 -9.93 6.43
CA GLN A 72 -1.38 -10.66 6.30
C GLN A 72 -1.22 -12.16 6.60
N SER A 73 -0.11 -12.76 6.15
CA SER A 73 0.19 -14.16 6.47
C SER A 73 0.37 -14.36 7.97
N TRP A 74 1.04 -13.46 8.67
CA TRP A 74 1.19 -13.55 10.13
C TRP A 74 -0.15 -13.51 10.84
N ASP A 75 -1.00 -12.55 10.48
CA ASP A 75 -2.31 -12.33 11.11
C ASP A 75 -3.19 -13.57 11.00
N HIS A 76 -3.17 -14.24 9.84
CA HIS A 76 -3.90 -15.48 9.63
C HIS A 76 -3.36 -16.67 10.44
N HIS A 77 -2.05 -16.72 10.72
CA HIS A 77 -1.44 -17.82 11.46
C HIS A 77 -1.55 -17.64 12.99
N PHE A 78 -1.62 -16.40 13.47
CA PHE A 78 -1.58 -16.08 14.90
C PHE A 78 -2.76 -15.19 15.31
N PRO A 79 -3.99 -15.77 15.42
CA PRO A 79 -5.14 -15.01 15.89
C PRO A 79 -4.92 -14.47 17.29
N GLY A 80 -5.20 -13.18 17.51
CA GLY A 80 -4.89 -12.42 18.73
C GLY A 80 -3.57 -11.64 18.71
N PHE A 81 -2.81 -11.72 17.61
CA PHE A 81 -1.58 -10.96 17.35
C PHE A 81 -1.62 -10.27 15.98
N GLU A 82 -2.80 -9.81 15.57
CA GLU A 82 -3.00 -9.14 14.29
C GLU A 82 -2.22 -7.82 14.21
N HIS A 83 -1.67 -7.53 13.04
CA HIS A 83 -1.04 -6.26 12.73
C HIS A 83 -2.10 -5.20 12.37
N GLU A 84 -1.88 -3.98 12.85
CA GLU A 84 -2.65 -2.80 12.44
C GLU A 84 -2.04 -2.24 11.15
N THR A 85 -2.81 -2.11 10.06
CA THR A 85 -2.36 -1.53 8.79
C THR A 85 -3.48 -0.79 8.09
#